data_AF-A0A842WJY3-F1
#
_entry.id   AF-A0A842WJY3-F1
#
_cell.length_a   1.000
_cell.length_b   1.000
_cell.length_c   1.000
_cell.angle_alpha   90.00
_cell.angle_beta   90.00
_cell.angle_gamma   90.00
#
_symmetry.space_group_name_H-M   'P 1'
#
loop_
_entity.id
_entity.type
_entity.pdbx_description
1 polymer ?
#
loop_
_entity_poly.entity_id
_entity_poly.type
_entity_poly.pdbx_seq_one_letter_code
_entity_poly.pdbx_strand_id
1 'polypeptide(L)'
;MHLIVGIDPGVYTAYAVFDLNGELVEGGCEKELSHEDLVRIISSLGRPSLIATDVSPAPAFVARIASRFHVRLFSPENNIPVEEKKRIGKSIQNPHIRDAYAAAVKAYRQYDNTLRKIENSDTVLDKDLLKHLFLQGHKVADAEFMLAKKGGEKLERDAKQEAPSPRKEKRDQRVLSLLSENENLRKALDSEKQERMRLKNRLEKSKSSRTTQVSRDREVQRLQGQVARLQIYISRLKKRRKKKR
;
A
#
# COMPACT_ATOMS: atom_id res chain seq x y z
N MET A 1 -5.42 -19.58 -0.60
CA MET A 1 -6.69 -18.99 -0.16
C MET A 1 -7.22 -18.05 -1.23
N HIS A 2 -8.50 -18.21 -1.58
CA HIS A 2 -9.20 -17.36 -2.53
C HIS A 2 -10.16 -16.42 -1.80
N LEU A 3 -10.35 -15.21 -2.33
CA LEU A 3 -10.98 -14.13 -1.58
C LEU A 3 -12.10 -13.42 -2.35
N ILE A 4 -13.05 -12.84 -1.62
CA ILE A 4 -13.97 -11.81 -2.11
C ILE A 4 -13.63 -10.53 -1.36
N VAL A 5 -13.42 -9.43 -2.08
CA VAL A 5 -12.95 -8.17 -1.48
C VAL A 5 -13.94 -7.05 -1.76
N GLY A 6 -14.51 -6.48 -0.71
CA GLY A 6 -15.27 -5.23 -0.78
C GLY A 6 -14.37 -4.03 -0.58
N ILE A 7 -14.57 -2.97 -1.36
CA ILE A 7 -13.77 -1.74 -1.30
C ILE A 7 -14.72 -0.52 -1.26
N ASP A 8 -14.51 0.34 -0.28
CA ASP A 8 -15.10 1.68 -0.17
C ASP A 8 -14.00 2.73 -0.42
N PRO A 9 -13.92 3.33 -1.61
CA PRO A 9 -12.88 4.29 -1.95
C PRO A 9 -13.21 5.70 -1.43
N GLY A 10 -12.20 6.41 -0.94
CA GLY A 10 -12.36 7.80 -0.51
C GLY A 10 -11.04 8.40 -0.01
N VAL A 11 -11.13 9.47 0.77
CA VAL A 11 -9.97 9.96 1.54
C VAL A 11 -9.51 8.90 2.53
N TYR A 12 -10.48 8.17 3.11
CA TYR A 12 -10.25 6.96 3.88
C TYR A 12 -10.73 5.79 3.04
N THR A 13 -9.80 5.06 2.44
CA THR A 13 -10.13 3.86 1.66
C THR A 13 -10.27 2.72 2.64
N ALA A 14 -11.45 2.10 2.68
CA ALA A 14 -11.70 0.91 3.47
C ALA A 14 -11.82 -0.32 2.60
N TYR A 15 -11.46 -1.46 3.19
CA TYR A 15 -11.58 -2.76 2.56
C TYR A 15 -12.12 -3.78 3.56
N ALA A 16 -12.82 -4.77 3.03
CA ALA A 16 -13.26 -5.94 3.77
C ALA A 16 -12.99 -7.19 2.92
N VAL A 17 -12.24 -8.13 3.47
CA VAL A 17 -11.75 -9.32 2.79
C VAL A 17 -12.43 -10.54 3.41
N PHE A 18 -13.10 -11.32 2.57
CA PHE A 18 -13.77 -12.55 2.94
C PHE A 18 -13.14 -13.73 2.21
N ASP A 19 -13.19 -14.91 2.82
CA ASP A 19 -12.92 -16.15 2.12
C ASP A 19 -14.11 -16.56 1.22
N LEU A 20 -13.99 -17.70 0.54
CA LEU A 20 -15.07 -18.22 -0.31
C LEU A 20 -16.16 -18.98 0.47
N ASN A 21 -16.06 -19.05 1.80
CA ASN A 21 -17.09 -19.60 2.69
C ASN A 21 -17.95 -18.49 3.31
N GLY A 22 -17.56 -17.23 3.15
CA GLY A 22 -18.28 -16.08 3.66
C GLY A 22 -17.81 -15.63 5.05
N GLU A 23 -16.65 -16.10 5.50
CA GLU A 23 -16.03 -15.65 6.75
C GLU A 23 -15.16 -14.41 6.50
N LEU A 24 -15.25 -13.43 7.41
CA LEU A 24 -14.43 -12.23 7.35
C LEU A 24 -12.99 -12.58 7.76
N VAL A 25 -12.06 -12.44 6.83
CA VAL A 25 -10.63 -12.63 7.05
C VAL A 25 -10.01 -11.38 7.66
N GLU A 26 -10.28 -10.22 7.06
CA GLU A 26 -9.73 -8.94 7.51
C GLU A 26 -10.61 -7.76 7.09
N GLY A 27 -10.67 -6.71 7.90
CA GLY A 27 -11.23 -5.42 7.51
C GLY A 27 -10.32 -4.29 7.97
N GLY A 28 -10.07 -3.32 7.09
CA GLY A 28 -9.15 -2.23 7.35
C GLY A 28 -9.60 -0.92 6.72
N CYS A 29 -9.04 0.18 7.20
CA CYS A 29 -9.32 1.51 6.70
C CYS A 29 -8.06 2.37 6.84
N GLU A 30 -7.57 2.87 5.72
CA GLU A 30 -6.35 3.67 5.67
C GLU A 30 -6.59 4.99 4.95
N LYS A 31 -5.94 6.04 5.45
CA LYS A 31 -6.01 7.37 4.86
C LYS A 31 -5.11 7.42 3.62
N GLU A 32 -5.64 7.94 2.52
CA GLU A 32 -4.90 8.16 1.26
C GLU A 32 -4.24 6.89 0.70
N LEU A 33 -4.90 5.73 0.88
CA LEU A 33 -4.39 4.45 0.42
C LEU A 33 -4.23 4.41 -1.10
N SER A 34 -3.03 4.09 -1.57
CA SER A 34 -2.73 3.94 -3.00
C SER A 34 -3.30 2.63 -3.58
N HIS A 35 -3.34 2.52 -4.90
CA HIS A 35 -3.77 1.28 -5.54
C HIS A 35 -2.76 0.16 -5.29
N GLU A 36 -1.46 0.50 -5.34
CA GLU A 36 -0.35 -0.42 -5.13
C GLU A 36 -0.35 -1.00 -3.72
N ASP A 37 -0.61 -0.17 -2.71
CA ASP A 37 -0.63 -0.61 -1.31
C ASP A 37 -1.83 -1.51 -1.05
N LEU A 38 -3.03 -1.15 -1.54
CA LEU A 38 -4.20 -2.02 -1.42
C LEU A 38 -3.99 -3.36 -2.14
N VAL A 39 -3.37 -3.36 -3.32
CA VAL A 39 -3.02 -4.59 -4.04
C VAL A 39 -2.04 -5.44 -3.23
N ARG A 40 -1.05 -4.84 -2.55
CA ARG A 40 -0.12 -5.57 -1.68
C ARG A 40 -0.83 -6.20 -0.50
N ILE A 41 -1.68 -5.45 0.21
CA ILE A 41 -2.48 -5.93 1.34
C ILE A 41 -3.33 -7.13 0.92
N ILE A 42 -4.11 -6.99 -0.15
CA ILE A 42 -4.96 -8.07 -0.65
C ILE A 42 -4.12 -9.29 -1.06
N SER A 43 -2.99 -9.07 -1.75
CA SER A 43 -2.10 -10.15 -2.19
C SER A 43 -1.42 -10.87 -1.04
N SER A 44 -1.15 -10.20 0.08
CA SER A 44 -0.60 -10.85 1.28
C SER A 44 -1.63 -11.73 1.98
N LEU A 45 -2.92 -11.43 1.85
CA LEU A 45 -4.00 -12.25 2.41
C LEU A 45 -4.34 -13.44 1.51
N GLY A 46 -4.33 -13.26 0.20
CA GLY A 46 -4.64 -14.33 -0.72
C GLY A 46 -4.88 -13.86 -2.15
N ARG A 47 -5.59 -14.70 -2.93
CA ARG A 47 -5.91 -14.39 -4.32
C ARG A 47 -7.37 -13.95 -4.43
N PRO A 48 -7.65 -12.70 -4.80
CA PRO A 48 -9.03 -12.28 -5.03
C PRO A 48 -9.64 -13.06 -6.20
N SER A 49 -10.92 -13.37 -6.07
CA SER A 49 -11.78 -14.00 -7.09
C SER A 49 -12.82 -13.02 -7.60
N LEU A 50 -13.21 -12.07 -6.74
CA LEU A 50 -14.21 -11.06 -7.01
C LEU A 50 -13.86 -9.81 -6.22
N ILE A 51 -14.00 -8.64 -6.84
CA ILE A 51 -13.95 -7.35 -6.16
C ILE A 51 -15.32 -6.71 -6.19
N ALA A 52 -15.74 -6.08 -5.10
CA ALA A 52 -17.08 -5.56 -4.90
C ALA A 52 -17.03 -4.10 -4.42
N THR A 53 -18.05 -3.34 -4.80
CA THR A 53 -18.34 -1.99 -4.28
C THR A 53 -19.84 -1.88 -3.98
N ASP A 54 -20.21 -0.92 -3.14
CA ASP A 54 -21.56 -0.67 -2.66
C ASP A 54 -22.32 0.37 -3.49
N VAL A 55 -21.67 1.00 -4.46
CA VAL A 55 -22.26 2.06 -5.30
C VAL A 55 -22.30 1.68 -6.77
N SER A 56 -23.24 2.30 -7.50
CA SER A 56 -23.46 2.14 -8.94
C SER A 56 -23.50 3.52 -9.59
N PRO A 57 -22.74 3.77 -10.68
CA PRO A 57 -21.75 2.86 -11.26
C PRO A 57 -20.53 2.69 -10.35
N ALA A 58 -19.78 1.60 -10.55
CA ALA A 58 -18.59 1.32 -9.75
C ALA A 58 -17.53 2.43 -9.88
N PRO A 59 -16.89 2.86 -8.78
CA PRO A 59 -15.87 3.90 -8.83
C PRO A 59 -14.64 3.46 -9.62
N ALA A 60 -14.00 4.40 -10.33
CA ALA A 60 -12.80 4.13 -11.14
C ALA A 60 -11.64 3.52 -10.33
N PHE A 61 -11.52 3.88 -9.04
CA PHE A 61 -10.56 3.26 -8.13
C PHE A 61 -10.76 1.75 -8.04
N VAL A 62 -11.98 1.32 -7.70
CA VAL A 62 -12.33 -0.11 -7.55
C VAL A 62 -12.17 -0.87 -8.86
N ALA A 63 -12.59 -0.26 -9.98
CA ALA A 63 -12.43 -0.85 -11.31
C ALA A 63 -10.95 -1.09 -11.68
N ARG A 64 -10.05 -0.16 -11.31
CA ARG A 64 -8.61 -0.35 -11.52
C ARG A 64 -8.04 -1.49 -10.68
N ILE A 65 -8.47 -1.63 -9.42
CA ILE A 65 -8.03 -2.75 -8.57
C ILE A 65 -8.51 -4.09 -9.16
N ALA A 66 -9.77 -4.18 -9.58
CA ALA A 66 -10.32 -5.38 -10.22
C ALA A 66 -9.54 -5.76 -11.49
N SER A 67 -9.23 -4.78 -12.33
CA SER A 67 -8.40 -4.95 -13.53
C SER A 67 -6.98 -5.44 -13.18
N ARG A 68 -6.36 -4.89 -12.13
CA ARG A 68 -5.00 -5.29 -11.70
C ARG A 68 -4.92 -6.76 -11.33
N PHE A 69 -5.97 -7.27 -10.69
CA PHE A 69 -6.10 -8.68 -10.33
C PHE A 69 -6.68 -9.57 -11.43
N HIS A 70 -7.17 -8.98 -12.53
CA HIS A 70 -7.86 -9.68 -13.61
C HIS A 70 -9.07 -10.47 -13.10
N VAL A 71 -9.84 -9.85 -12.20
CA VAL A 71 -11.03 -10.43 -11.59
C VAL A 71 -12.25 -9.61 -11.95
N ARG A 72 -13.43 -10.22 -11.82
CA ARG A 72 -14.68 -9.51 -12.05
C ARG A 72 -14.93 -8.47 -10.95
N LEU A 73 -15.57 -7.39 -11.38
CA LEU A 73 -16.07 -6.33 -10.52
C LEU A 73 -17.57 -6.52 -10.32
N PHE A 74 -17.98 -6.69 -9.08
CA PHE A 74 -19.37 -6.62 -8.66
C PHE A 74 -19.72 -5.18 -8.30
N SER A 75 -20.79 -4.70 -8.92
CA SER A 75 -21.49 -3.46 -8.59
C SER A 75 -22.96 -3.80 -8.44
N PRO A 76 -23.66 -3.29 -7.41
CA PRO A 76 -25.10 -3.48 -7.31
C PRO A 76 -25.82 -2.72 -8.44
N GLU A 77 -27.08 -3.06 -8.70
CA GLU A 77 -27.91 -2.32 -9.67
C GLU A 77 -28.10 -0.86 -9.25
N ASN A 78 -28.35 -0.64 -7.96
CA ASN A 78 -28.48 0.66 -7.32
C ASN A 78 -27.57 0.73 -6.08
N ASN A 79 -27.20 1.94 -5.66
CA ASN A 79 -26.44 2.16 -4.43
C ASN A 79 -27.08 1.42 -3.26
N ILE A 80 -26.26 0.72 -2.46
CA ILE A 80 -26.76 0.04 -1.26
C ILE A 80 -27.24 1.10 -0.28
N PRO A 81 -28.51 1.07 0.17
CA PRO A 81 -29.03 2.03 1.13
C PRO A 81 -28.28 1.96 2.46
N VAL A 82 -28.06 3.12 3.10
CA VAL A 82 -27.34 3.23 4.38
C VAL A 82 -27.93 2.30 5.45
N GLU A 83 -29.26 2.19 5.53
CA GLU A 83 -29.93 1.30 6.48
C GLU A 83 -29.66 -0.19 6.19
N GLU A 84 -29.54 -0.56 4.91
CA GLU A 84 -29.14 -1.91 4.53
C GLU A 84 -27.69 -2.20 4.96
N LYS A 85 -26.76 -1.25 4.76
CA LYS A 85 -25.37 -1.37 5.21
C LYS A 85 -25.26 -1.54 6.73
N LYS A 86 -26.02 -0.73 7.49
CA LYS A 86 -26.13 -0.83 8.96
C LYS A 86 -26.66 -2.19 9.41
N ARG A 87 -27.65 -2.75 8.71
CA ARG A 87 -28.19 -4.07 9.01
C ARG A 87 -27.19 -5.18 8.72
N ILE A 88 -26.47 -5.10 7.61
CA ILE A 88 -25.49 -6.13 7.19
C ILE A 88 -24.27 -6.13 8.12
N GLY A 89 -23.67 -4.96 8.36
CA GLY A 89 -22.49 -4.81 9.20
C GLY A 89 -22.81 -4.27 10.60
N LYS A 90 -23.82 -4.83 11.27
CA LYS A 90 -24.28 -4.35 12.59
C LYS A 90 -23.17 -4.38 13.67
N SER A 91 -22.24 -5.32 13.55
CA SER A 91 -21.08 -5.46 14.44
C SER A 91 -19.90 -4.55 14.08
N ILE A 92 -19.93 -3.88 12.92
CA ILE A 92 -18.84 -3.05 12.42
C ILE A 92 -19.05 -1.60 12.86
N GLN A 93 -18.15 -1.11 13.71
CA GLN A 93 -18.21 0.24 14.27
C GLN A 93 -17.84 1.32 13.24
N ASN A 94 -16.77 1.09 12.46
CA ASN A 94 -16.29 2.06 11.48
C ASN A 94 -17.23 2.09 10.26
N PRO A 95 -17.80 3.26 9.90
CA PRO A 95 -18.75 3.36 8.79
C PRO A 95 -18.13 3.00 7.44
N HIS A 96 -16.87 3.35 7.17
CA HIS A 96 -16.20 3.02 5.90
C HIS A 96 -15.96 1.51 5.78
N ILE A 97 -15.48 0.87 6.86
CA ILE A 97 -15.31 -0.59 6.88
C ILE A 97 -16.67 -1.28 6.73
N ARG A 98 -17.73 -0.73 7.33
CA ARG A 98 -19.08 -1.28 7.19
C ARG A 98 -19.59 -1.22 5.76
N ASP A 99 -19.28 -0.15 5.03
CA ASP A 99 -19.69 0.03 3.65
C ASP A 99 -18.95 -0.96 2.73
N ALA A 100 -17.63 -1.12 2.91
CA ALA A 100 -16.85 -2.16 2.25
C ALA A 100 -17.32 -3.58 2.61
N TYR A 101 -17.64 -3.84 3.87
CA TYR A 101 -18.19 -5.11 4.36
C TYR A 101 -19.54 -5.42 3.69
N ALA A 102 -20.43 -4.43 3.63
CA ALA A 102 -21.74 -4.58 3.00
C ALA A 102 -21.61 -4.88 1.50
N ALA A 103 -20.67 -4.24 0.80
CA ALA A 103 -20.36 -4.55 -0.59
C ALA A 103 -19.96 -6.03 -0.78
N ALA A 104 -18.99 -6.51 0.01
CA ALA A 104 -18.51 -7.89 -0.06
C ALA A 104 -19.61 -8.91 0.25
N VAL A 105 -20.40 -8.68 1.30
CA VAL A 105 -21.51 -9.57 1.67
C VAL A 105 -22.59 -9.59 0.60
N LYS A 106 -22.93 -8.44 0.00
CA LYS A 106 -23.93 -8.40 -1.06
C LYS A 106 -23.45 -9.13 -2.31
N ALA A 107 -22.16 -9.01 -2.64
CA ALA A 107 -21.53 -9.78 -3.69
C ALA A 107 -21.57 -11.29 -3.40
N TYR A 108 -21.18 -11.72 -2.20
CA TYR A 108 -21.27 -13.13 -1.79
C TYR A 108 -22.70 -13.67 -1.90
N ARG A 109 -23.69 -12.95 -1.39
CA ARG A 109 -25.11 -13.35 -1.41
C ARG A 109 -25.66 -13.55 -2.83
N GLN A 110 -25.18 -12.80 -3.81
CA GLN A 110 -25.58 -13.01 -5.21
C GLN A 110 -25.17 -14.40 -5.71
N TYR A 111 -24.04 -14.92 -5.23
CA TYR A 111 -23.45 -16.18 -5.67
C TYR A 111 -23.60 -17.34 -4.66
N ASP A 112 -24.12 -17.08 -3.46
CA ASP A 112 -24.20 -18.01 -2.33
C ASP A 112 -24.84 -19.35 -2.72
N ASN A 113 -25.97 -19.32 -3.42
CA ASN A 113 -26.65 -20.55 -3.87
C ASN A 113 -25.75 -21.46 -4.70
N THR A 114 -24.92 -20.90 -5.59
CA THR A 114 -24.02 -21.69 -6.43
C THR A 114 -22.76 -22.08 -5.68
N LEU A 115 -22.22 -21.19 -4.85
CA LEU A 115 -21.06 -21.48 -4.01
C LEU A 115 -21.36 -22.65 -3.05
N ARG A 116 -22.55 -22.70 -2.44
CA ARG A 116 -23.00 -23.81 -1.60
C ARG A 116 -23.23 -25.11 -2.39
N LYS A 117 -23.74 -25.02 -3.62
CA LYS A 117 -23.87 -26.20 -4.49
C LYS A 117 -22.51 -26.80 -4.82
N ILE A 118 -21.50 -25.96 -5.06
CA ILE A 118 -20.11 -26.40 -5.27
C ILE A 118 -19.54 -26.98 -3.97
N GLU A 119 -19.84 -26.36 -2.82
CA GLU A 119 -19.35 -26.85 -1.53
C GLU A 119 -19.93 -28.23 -1.18
N ASN A 120 -21.21 -28.44 -1.46
CA ASN A 120 -21.91 -29.69 -1.18
C ASN A 120 -21.78 -30.74 -2.29
N SER A 121 -21.05 -30.46 -3.38
CA SER A 121 -20.86 -31.46 -4.42
C SER A 121 -19.85 -32.53 -3.98
N ASP A 122 -20.10 -33.77 -4.38
CA ASP A 122 -19.21 -34.92 -4.13
C ASP A 122 -18.02 -34.96 -5.10
N THR A 123 -17.59 -33.80 -5.60
CA THR A 123 -16.45 -33.72 -6.52
C THR A 123 -15.14 -33.98 -5.78
N VAL A 124 -14.24 -34.73 -6.42
CA VAL A 124 -12.86 -34.95 -5.96
C VAL A 124 -11.97 -33.74 -6.30
N LEU A 125 -12.47 -32.79 -7.10
CA LEU A 125 -11.76 -31.59 -7.51
C LEU A 125 -11.66 -30.58 -6.36
N ASP A 126 -10.65 -29.71 -6.44
CA ASP A 126 -10.47 -28.60 -5.49
C ASP A 126 -11.66 -27.63 -5.57
N LYS A 127 -12.54 -27.70 -4.56
CA LYS A 127 -13.76 -26.91 -4.44
C LYS A 127 -13.48 -25.41 -4.40
N ASP A 128 -12.40 -24.99 -3.73
CA ASP A 128 -12.00 -23.59 -3.63
C ASP A 128 -11.61 -23.03 -4.99
N LEU A 129 -10.87 -23.81 -5.78
CA LEU A 129 -10.48 -23.43 -7.13
C LEU A 129 -11.69 -23.44 -8.09
N LEU A 130 -12.65 -24.35 -7.89
CA LEU A 130 -13.89 -24.39 -8.66
C LEU A 130 -14.75 -23.15 -8.38
N LYS A 131 -14.92 -22.76 -7.11
CA LYS A 131 -15.58 -21.52 -6.72
C LYS A 131 -14.88 -20.29 -7.31
N HIS A 132 -13.55 -20.25 -7.28
CA HIS A 132 -12.77 -19.17 -7.89
C HIS A 132 -13.07 -19.00 -9.38
N LEU A 133 -13.02 -20.09 -10.16
CA LEU A 133 -13.32 -20.06 -11.60
C LEU A 133 -14.76 -19.65 -11.89
N PHE A 134 -15.71 -20.14 -11.09
CA PHE A 134 -17.11 -19.72 -11.19
C PHE A 134 -17.25 -18.21 -10.97
N LEU A 135 -16.61 -17.66 -9.93
CA LEU A 135 -16.59 -16.23 -9.65
C LEU A 135 -15.87 -15.41 -10.75
N GLN A 136 -14.97 -16.02 -11.53
CA GLN A 136 -14.35 -15.37 -12.69
C GLN A 136 -15.18 -15.35 -13.97
N GLY A 137 -16.21 -16.19 -14.10
CA GLY A 137 -17.15 -16.14 -15.24
C GLY A 137 -17.43 -17.46 -15.90
N HIS A 138 -16.74 -18.50 -15.47
CA HIS A 138 -16.94 -19.82 -16.02
C HIS A 138 -18.22 -20.45 -15.49
N LYS A 139 -18.91 -21.21 -16.36
CA LYS A 139 -19.97 -22.10 -15.90
C LYS A 139 -19.34 -23.19 -15.04
N VAL A 140 -20.09 -23.71 -14.07
CA VAL A 140 -19.58 -24.74 -13.15
C VAL A 140 -19.07 -25.97 -13.93
N ALA A 141 -19.83 -26.45 -14.92
CA ALA A 141 -19.41 -27.56 -15.78
C ALA A 141 -18.11 -27.27 -16.57
N ASP A 142 -17.97 -26.06 -17.12
CA ASP A 142 -16.75 -25.67 -17.86
C ASP A 142 -15.54 -25.62 -16.91
N ALA A 143 -15.74 -25.09 -15.70
CA ALA A 143 -14.71 -25.01 -14.68
C ALA A 143 -14.29 -26.41 -14.18
N GLU A 144 -15.24 -27.32 -13.98
CA GLU A 144 -14.98 -28.73 -13.67
C GLU A 144 -14.15 -29.40 -14.76
N PHE A 145 -14.52 -29.21 -16.04
CA PHE A 145 -13.77 -29.74 -17.17
C PHE A 145 -12.33 -29.18 -17.23
N MET A 146 -12.16 -27.88 -17.01
CA MET A 146 -10.84 -27.24 -16.97
C MET A 146 -9.97 -27.77 -15.82
N LEU A 147 -10.56 -28.03 -14.66
CA LEU A 147 -9.92 -28.60 -13.49
C LEU A 147 -9.55 -30.08 -13.73
N ALA A 148 -10.47 -30.88 -14.25
CA ALA A 148 -10.24 -32.29 -14.57
C ALA A 148 -9.14 -32.44 -15.63
N LYS A 149 -9.14 -31.60 -16.68
CA LYS A 149 -8.09 -31.59 -17.70
C LYS A 149 -6.73 -31.18 -17.12
N LYS A 150 -6.68 -30.15 -16.26
CA LYS A 150 -5.44 -29.78 -15.55
C LYS A 150 -4.98 -30.86 -14.57
N GLY A 151 -5.90 -31.59 -13.96
CA GLY A 151 -5.62 -32.75 -13.12
C GLY A 151 -5.01 -33.90 -13.92
N GLY A 152 -5.57 -34.21 -15.10
CA GLY A 152 -5.02 -35.17 -16.05
C GLY A 152 -3.64 -34.76 -16.59
N GLU A 153 -3.47 -33.48 -16.96
CA GLU A 153 -2.16 -32.95 -17.36
C GLU A 153 -1.16 -32.92 -16.19
N LYS A 154 -1.59 -32.73 -14.94
CA LYS A 154 -0.72 -32.84 -13.77
C LYS A 154 -0.32 -34.30 -13.51
N LEU A 155 -1.24 -35.25 -13.57
CA LEU A 155 -0.95 -36.68 -13.44
C LEU A 155 0.01 -37.17 -14.54
N GLU A 156 -0.19 -36.74 -15.78
CA GLU A 156 0.75 -37.04 -16.88
C GLU A 156 2.09 -36.31 -16.75
N ARG A 157 2.10 -35.08 -16.22
CA ARG A 157 3.34 -34.33 -15.96
C ARG A 157 4.11 -34.88 -14.77
N ASP A 158 3.45 -35.37 -13.74
CA ASP A 158 4.10 -35.94 -12.56
C ASP A 158 4.68 -37.33 -12.88
N ALA A 159 4.03 -38.09 -13.77
CA ALA A 159 4.61 -39.30 -14.37
C ALA A 159 5.78 -39.03 -15.36
N LYS A 160 5.88 -37.82 -15.93
CA LYS A 160 7.00 -37.39 -16.83
C LYS A 160 8.05 -36.51 -16.15
N GLN A 161 7.90 -36.18 -14.86
CA GLN A 161 8.76 -35.21 -14.14
C GLN A 161 9.98 -35.83 -13.44
N GLU A 162 10.41 -37.03 -13.81
CA GLU A 162 11.76 -37.52 -13.46
C GLU A 162 12.87 -36.96 -14.37
N ALA A 163 12.55 -36.15 -15.39
CA ALA A 163 13.55 -35.47 -16.21
C ALA A 163 13.53 -33.94 -15.98
N PRO A 164 14.68 -33.30 -15.68
CA PRO A 164 14.74 -31.86 -15.47
C PRO A 164 14.50 -31.12 -16.79
N SER A 165 13.48 -30.24 -16.80
CA SER A 165 13.14 -29.41 -17.94
C SER A 165 14.00 -28.11 -17.96
N PRO A 166 14.52 -27.70 -19.14
CA PRO A 166 15.35 -26.48 -19.30
C PRO A 166 14.61 -25.15 -19.01
N ARG A 167 13.32 -25.18 -18.67
CA ARG A 167 12.55 -24.00 -18.23
C ARG A 167 12.66 -23.70 -16.74
N LYS A 168 13.03 -24.67 -15.88
CA LYS A 168 13.24 -24.43 -14.44
C LYS A 168 14.53 -23.63 -14.20
N GLU A 169 15.62 -24.02 -14.85
CA GLU A 169 16.93 -23.35 -14.73
C GLU A 169 16.91 -21.85 -15.08
N LYS A 170 16.21 -21.46 -16.17
CA LYS A 170 16.08 -20.04 -16.55
C LYS A 170 15.27 -19.22 -15.55
N ARG A 171 14.29 -19.83 -14.87
CA ARG A 171 13.50 -19.17 -13.81
C ARG A 171 14.33 -19.00 -12.55
N ASP A 172 15.09 -20.03 -12.17
CA ASP A 172 15.92 -20.02 -10.98
C ASP A 172 17.08 -19.01 -11.12
N GLN A 173 17.68 -18.90 -12.31
CA GLN A 173 18.67 -17.87 -12.62
C GLN A 173 18.10 -16.45 -12.54
N ARG A 174 16.85 -16.25 -13.00
CA ARG A 174 16.20 -14.94 -12.92
C ARG A 174 15.88 -14.54 -11.49
N VAL A 175 15.42 -15.48 -10.67
CA VAL A 175 15.17 -15.26 -9.24
C VAL A 175 16.46 -14.89 -8.51
N LEU A 176 17.55 -15.60 -8.77
CA LEU A 176 18.87 -15.29 -8.20
C LEU A 176 19.38 -13.90 -8.63
N SER A 177 19.21 -13.52 -9.90
CA SER A 177 19.61 -12.18 -10.38
C SER A 177 18.83 -11.06 -9.70
N LEU A 178 17.52 -11.26 -9.47
CA LEU A 178 16.65 -10.26 -8.84
C LEU A 178 16.91 -10.13 -7.34
N LEU A 179 17.27 -11.22 -6.67
CA LEU A 179 17.67 -11.20 -5.26
C LEU A 179 18.98 -10.42 -5.07
N SER A 180 19.98 -10.67 -5.91
CA SER A 180 21.25 -9.93 -5.91
C SER A 180 21.04 -8.44 -6.18
N GLU A 181 20.18 -8.10 -7.16
CA GLU A 181 19.83 -6.71 -7.45
C GLU A 181 19.13 -6.03 -6.26
N ASN A 182 18.21 -6.73 -5.58
CA ASN A 182 17.54 -6.22 -4.38
C ASN A 182 18.53 -5.92 -3.24
N GLU A 183 19.48 -6.84 -3.00
CA GLU A 183 20.51 -6.64 -1.98
C GLU A 183 21.41 -5.45 -2.30
N ASN A 184 21.80 -5.29 -3.57
CA ASN A 184 22.62 -4.16 -4.01
C ASN A 184 21.87 -2.83 -3.89
N LEU A 185 20.60 -2.80 -4.28
CA LEU A 185 19.74 -1.62 -4.11
C LEU A 185 19.55 -1.25 -2.64
N ARG A 186 19.38 -2.24 -1.75
CA ARG A 186 19.29 -1.99 -0.31
C ARG A 186 20.58 -1.39 0.26
N LYS A 187 21.74 -1.92 -0.14
CA LYS A 187 23.05 -1.37 0.26
C LYS A 187 23.25 0.06 -0.23
N ALA A 188 22.89 0.34 -1.48
CA ALA A 188 22.96 1.68 -2.06
C ALA A 188 22.03 2.67 -1.34
N LEU A 189 20.82 2.23 -0.99
CA LEU A 189 19.87 3.05 -0.25
C LEU A 189 20.40 3.42 1.14
N ASP A 190 21.06 2.49 1.81
CA ASP A 190 21.63 2.72 3.13
C ASP A 190 22.87 3.63 3.08
N SER A 191 23.73 3.51 2.07
CA SER A 191 24.84 4.45 1.88
C SER A 191 24.34 5.87 1.60
N GLU A 192 23.32 6.00 0.76
CA GLU A 192 22.74 7.30 0.41
C GLU A 192 22.08 7.97 1.64
N LYS A 193 21.39 7.18 2.48
CA LYS A 193 20.82 7.67 3.74
C LYS A 193 21.90 8.17 4.70
N GLN A 194 23.01 7.44 4.82
CA GLN A 194 24.13 7.85 5.66
C GLN A 194 24.78 9.14 5.14
N GLU A 195 24.95 9.27 3.83
CA GLU A 195 25.49 10.48 3.21
C GLU A 195 24.57 11.68 3.42
N ARG A 196 23.25 11.51 3.22
CA ARG A 196 22.25 12.54 3.48
C ARG A 196 22.29 13.01 4.94
N MET A 197 22.46 12.08 5.89
CA MET A 197 22.60 12.40 7.32
C MET A 197 23.88 13.20 7.59
N ARG A 198 25.01 12.80 7.00
CA ARG A 198 26.30 13.52 7.12
C ARG A 198 26.22 14.93 6.55
N LEU A 199 25.64 15.10 5.36
CA LEU A 199 25.47 16.40 4.71
C LEU A 199 24.55 17.31 5.54
N LYS A 200 23.43 16.77 6.06
CA LYS A 200 22.53 17.53 6.95
C LYS A 200 23.25 18.02 8.20
N ASN A 201 24.06 17.18 8.84
CA ASN A 201 24.83 17.56 10.02
C ASN A 201 25.90 18.64 9.70
N ARG A 202 26.55 18.56 8.54
CA ARG A 202 27.49 19.59 8.08
C ARG A 202 26.78 20.93 7.83
N LEU A 203 25.60 20.89 7.23
CA LEU A 203 24.79 22.08 6.97
C LEU A 203 24.42 22.79 8.27
N GLU A 204 23.97 22.05 9.28
CA GLU A 204 23.62 22.61 10.59
C GLU A 204 24.82 23.20 11.33
N LYS A 205 25.99 22.55 11.28
CA LYS A 205 27.24 23.11 11.84
C LYS A 205 27.67 24.40 11.15
N SER A 206 27.54 24.46 9.83
CA SER A 206 27.87 25.66 9.04
C SER A 206 26.93 26.82 9.36
N LYS A 207 25.62 26.56 9.47
CA LYS A 207 24.62 27.57 9.89
C LYS A 207 24.89 28.11 11.29
N SER A 208 25.16 27.23 12.27
CA SER A 208 25.47 27.63 13.65
C SER A 208 26.73 28.51 13.74
N SER A 209 27.77 28.15 12.98
CA SER A 209 29.02 28.92 12.89
C SER A 209 28.78 30.30 12.27
N ARG A 210 27.99 30.37 11.19
CA ARG A 210 27.61 31.63 10.52
C ARG A 210 26.84 32.55 11.46
N THR A 211 25.86 32.02 12.21
CA THR A 211 25.10 32.81 13.20
C THR A 211 26.00 33.35 14.30
N THR A 212 26.93 32.53 14.80
CA THR A 212 27.90 32.95 15.83
C THR A 212 28.83 34.05 15.33
N GLN A 213 29.29 33.93 14.08
CA GLN A 213 30.19 34.91 13.46
C GLN A 213 29.49 36.25 13.23
N VAL A 214 28.24 36.25 12.73
CA VAL A 214 27.45 37.48 12.56
C VAL A 214 27.22 38.19 13.90
N SER A 215 26.96 37.44 14.99
CA SER A 215 26.83 38.02 16.33
C SER A 215 28.13 38.65 16.83
N ARG A 216 29.28 38.01 16.57
CA ARG A 216 30.60 38.55 16.93
C ARG A 216 30.92 39.83 16.14
N ASP A 217 30.65 39.84 14.83
CA ASP A 217 30.93 41.00 13.98
C ASP A 217 30.11 42.24 14.41
N ARG A 218 28.84 42.03 14.81
CA ARG A 218 28.00 43.10 15.38
C ARG A 218 28.58 43.66 16.67
N GLU A 219 29.10 42.80 17.54
CA GLU A 219 29.72 43.23 18.80
C GLU A 219 31.03 43.99 18.56
N VAL A 220 31.84 43.55 17.60
CA VAL A 220 33.06 44.27 17.17
C VAL A 220 32.70 45.66 16.64
N GLN A 221 31.69 45.79 15.78
CA GLN A 221 31.23 47.09 15.29
C GLN A 221 30.75 48.00 16.43
N ARG A 222 30.02 47.45 17.40
CA ARG A 222 29.55 48.19 18.60
C ARG A 222 30.72 48.73 19.40
N LEU A 223 31.72 47.89 19.69
CA LEU A 223 32.92 48.26 20.45
C LEU A 223 33.77 49.28 19.68
N GLN A 224 33.96 49.13 18.37
CA GLN A 224 34.66 50.11 17.53
C GLN A 224 33.97 51.48 17.58
N GLY A 225 32.64 51.53 17.53
CA GLY A 225 31.88 52.77 17.69
C GLY A 225 32.02 53.40 19.08
N GLN A 226 32.21 52.60 20.13
CA GLN A 226 32.51 53.12 21.47
C GLN A 226 33.93 53.68 21.57
N VAL A 227 34.92 52.96 21.02
CA VAL A 227 36.33 53.41 20.97
C VAL A 227 36.45 54.73 20.22
N ALA A 228 35.82 54.86 19.05
CA ALA A 228 35.84 56.10 18.26
C ALA A 228 35.26 57.29 19.05
N ARG A 229 34.13 57.08 19.75
CA ARG A 229 33.52 58.11 20.62
C ARG A 229 34.43 58.52 21.77
N LEU A 230 35.05 57.55 22.44
CA LEU A 230 35.99 57.81 23.53
C LEU A 230 37.24 58.53 23.04
N GLN A 231 37.76 58.19 21.86
CA GLN A 231 38.89 58.89 21.24
C GLN A 231 38.56 60.35 20.91
N ILE A 232 37.37 60.62 20.35
CA ILE A 232 36.88 61.98 20.12
C ILE A 232 36.78 62.74 21.45
N TYR A 233 36.25 62.10 22.51
CA TYR A 233 36.16 62.72 23.84
C TYR A 233 37.53 63.05 24.44
N ILE A 234 38.47 62.11 24.40
CA ILE A 234 39.86 62.29 24.87
C ILE A 234 40.55 63.41 24.09
N SER A 235 40.39 63.47 22.77
CA SER A 235 41.00 64.52 21.94
C SER A 235 40.45 65.91 22.29
N ARG A 236 39.13 66.02 22.55
CA ARG A 236 38.49 67.26 23.02
C ARG A 236 39.01 67.67 24.41
N LEU A 237 39.15 66.73 25.34
CA LEU A 237 39.71 67.00 26.67
C LEU A 237 41.18 67.44 26.59
N LYS A 238 42.00 66.79 25.76
CA LYS A 238 43.41 67.19 25.52
C LYS A 238 43.51 68.61 24.96
N LYS A 239 42.65 68.97 24.00
CA LYS A 239 42.57 70.35 23.46
C LYS A 239 42.16 71.36 24.53
N ARG A 240 41.18 71.04 25.38
CA ARG A 240 40.77 71.89 26.51
C ARG A 240 41.87 72.08 27.55
N ARG A 241 42.65 71.03 27.82
CA ARG A 241 43.77 71.08 28.78
C ARG A 241 44.97 71.88 28.25
N LYS A 242 45.24 71.86 26.94
CA LYS A 242 46.25 72.71 26.29
C LYS A 242 45.89 74.21 26.27
N LYS A 243 44.62 74.58 26.31
CA LYS A 243 44.16 75.99 26.37
C LYS A 243 44.18 76.59 27.79
N LYS A 244 44.40 75.78 28.82
CA LYS A 244 44.43 76.21 30.24
C LYS A 244 45.85 76.31 30.81
N ARG A 245 46.88 76.09 29.99
CA ARG A 245 48.28 76.35 30.29
C ARG A 245 48.74 77.51 29.40
#